data_AF-F3B6V0-F1
#
_entry.id   AF-F3B6V0-F1
#
_cell.length_a   1.000
_cell.length_b   1.000
_cell.length_c   1.000
_cell.angle_alpha   90.00
_cell.angle_beta   90.00
_cell.angle_gamma   90.00
#
_symmetry.space_group_name_H-M   'P 1'
#
loop_
_entity.id
_entity.type
_entity.pdbx_description
1 polymer ?
#
loop_
_entity_poly.entity_id
_entity_poly.type
_entity_poly.pdbx_seq_one_letter_code
_entity_poly.pdbx_strand_id
1 'polypeptide(L)'
;MDYGKYADMIKEELYPVWNVEKTVFKSSTFLSPSKDGLYYEREMVKQRDKEIILRLVQKTEGMVGIRQEEEKIIVKTYEESYSDLEGYHIFDIRYTKEELPTGLISNKREDGMIGRLLNKTEEKIHTEAEIERIIEELDIREYVSLKSCERLPIWKEVSEESRILPDMNNFSSSDFPLTEEIPKLVLRFLRNSDSNLCEAMVRYAVSQLQISFDEYICVGVLENTYYTKGIV
;
A
#
# COMPACT_ATOMS: atom_id res chain seq x y z
N MET A 1 -16.34 -20.43 4.77
CA MET A 1 -15.78 -21.57 4.00
C MET A 1 -15.51 -22.71 4.97
N ASP A 2 -15.64 -23.96 4.55
CA ASP A 2 -15.15 -25.10 5.35
C ASP A 2 -13.75 -25.45 4.86
N TYR A 3 -12.75 -25.20 5.71
CA TYR A 3 -11.34 -25.43 5.38
C TYR A 3 -10.86 -26.84 5.77
N GLY A 4 -11.75 -27.70 6.29
CA GLY A 4 -11.45 -29.07 6.65
C GLY A 4 -10.23 -29.19 7.56
N LYS A 5 -9.26 -30.02 7.15
CA LYS A 5 -8.03 -30.31 7.93
C LYS A 5 -7.09 -29.11 8.12
N TYR A 6 -7.32 -27.99 7.42
CA TYR A 6 -6.51 -26.78 7.56
C TYR A 6 -7.21 -25.69 8.38
N ALA A 7 -8.41 -25.96 8.90
CA ALA A 7 -9.18 -25.00 9.69
C ALA A 7 -8.35 -24.44 10.87
N ASP A 8 -7.58 -25.29 11.55
CA ASP A 8 -6.76 -24.88 12.71
C ASP A 8 -5.51 -24.06 12.31
N MET A 9 -5.13 -24.08 11.02
CA MET A 9 -3.97 -23.36 10.50
C MET A 9 -4.34 -22.03 9.83
N ILE A 10 -5.60 -21.87 9.43
CA ILE A 10 -6.07 -20.67 8.74
C ILE A 10 -6.52 -19.66 9.78
N LYS A 11 -5.86 -18.51 9.77
CA LYS A 11 -6.31 -17.32 10.47
C LYS A 11 -6.86 -16.35 9.45
N GLU A 12 -8.17 -16.14 9.51
CA GLU A 12 -8.84 -15.11 8.73
C GLU A 12 -8.51 -13.72 9.29
N GLU A 13 -8.71 -12.68 8.48
CA GLU A 13 -8.50 -11.26 8.85
C GLU A 13 -7.06 -10.87 9.23
N LEU A 14 -6.07 -11.72 8.96
CA LEU A 14 -4.65 -11.39 9.12
C LEU A 14 -3.98 -11.17 7.76
N TYR A 15 -3.31 -10.02 7.61
CA TYR A 15 -2.45 -9.74 6.46
C TYR A 15 -0.99 -10.05 6.83
N PRO A 16 -0.37 -11.10 6.23
CA PRO A 16 1.02 -11.39 6.50
C PRO A 16 1.90 -10.31 5.84
N VAL A 17 2.59 -9.52 6.65
CA VAL A 17 3.55 -8.53 6.19
C VAL A 17 4.95 -9.03 6.50
N TRP A 18 5.69 -9.40 5.46
CA TRP A 18 7.00 -10.06 5.58
C TRP A 18 8.15 -9.09 5.88
N ASN A 19 7.97 -7.79 5.62
CA ASN A 19 8.98 -6.76 5.84
C ASN A 19 8.74 -5.96 7.13
N VAL A 20 7.94 -6.48 8.07
CA VAL A 20 7.63 -5.83 9.34
C VAL A 20 7.96 -6.75 10.51
N GLU A 21 8.74 -6.25 11.46
CA GLU A 21 9.11 -6.97 12.69
C GLU A 21 8.65 -6.18 13.92
N LYS A 22 8.01 -6.86 14.87
CA LYS A 22 7.69 -6.28 16.18
C LYS A 22 8.97 -6.15 17.00
N THR A 23 9.22 -4.96 17.54
CA THR A 23 10.42 -4.65 18.32
C THR A 23 10.07 -3.95 19.62
N VAL A 24 11.03 -3.93 20.54
CA VAL A 24 10.97 -3.18 21.80
C VAL A 24 12.15 -2.21 21.83
N PHE A 25 11.83 -0.92 21.87
CA PHE A 25 12.79 0.15 22.02
C PHE A 25 13.13 0.32 23.50
N LYS A 26 14.39 0.01 23.84
CA LYS A 26 14.90 0.14 25.20
C LYS A 26 15.24 1.59 25.53
N SER A 27 14.78 2.04 26.69
CA SER A 27 15.11 3.37 27.19
C SER A 27 16.59 3.45 27.58
N SER A 28 17.33 4.42 27.03
CA SER A 28 18.76 4.63 27.33
C SER A 28 19.02 5.63 28.43
N THR A 29 18.08 6.56 28.67
CA THR A 29 18.31 7.73 29.52
C THR A 29 17.16 7.92 30.50
N PHE A 30 17.48 8.50 31.67
CA PHE A 30 16.50 8.92 32.66
C PHE A 30 15.65 10.09 32.13
N LEU A 31 14.38 10.14 32.56
CA LEU A 31 13.46 11.22 32.23
C LEU A 31 14.07 12.56 32.63
N SER A 32 14.32 13.39 31.63
CA SER A 32 14.78 14.76 31.86
C SER A 32 13.59 15.69 31.70
N PRO A 33 13.31 16.58 32.66
CA PRO A 33 12.32 17.62 32.44
C PRO A 33 12.77 18.45 31.24
N SER A 34 11.88 18.63 30.27
CA SER A 34 12.08 19.62 29.21
C SER A 34 12.33 20.99 29.84
N LYS A 35 12.95 21.92 29.10
CA LYS A 35 13.31 23.27 29.61
C LYS A 35 12.15 24.03 30.27
N ASP A 36 10.92 23.71 29.89
CA ASP A 36 9.70 24.35 30.40
C ASP A 36 9.11 23.64 31.64
N GLY A 37 9.67 22.51 32.08
CA GLY A 37 9.26 21.75 33.27
C GLY A 37 7.92 20.99 33.15
N LEU A 38 7.22 21.14 32.02
CA LEU A 38 5.86 20.60 31.80
C LEU A 38 5.85 19.18 31.20
N TYR A 39 6.97 18.76 30.61
CA TYR A 39 7.07 17.51 29.86
C TYR A 39 8.33 16.77 30.26
N TYR A 40 8.27 15.45 30.12
CA TYR A 40 9.42 14.59 30.23
C TYR A 40 9.88 14.13 28.85
N GLU A 41 11.19 14.14 28.65
CA GLU A 41 11.84 13.58 27.46
C GLU A 41 12.44 12.21 27.81
N ARG A 42 12.12 11.22 26.98
CA ARG A 42 12.69 9.87 27.02
C ARG A 42 13.53 9.65 25.79
N GLU A 43 14.72 9.07 25.97
CA GLU A 43 15.61 8.72 24.87
C GLU A 43 15.66 7.20 24.72
N MET A 44 15.49 6.73 23.49
CA MET A 44 15.59 5.32 23.12
C MET A 44 16.76 5.14 22.14
N VAL A 45 17.55 4.09 22.33
CA VAL A 45 18.66 3.78 21.43
C VAL A 45 18.10 3.31 20.09
N LYS A 46 18.57 3.91 19.00
CA LYS A 46 18.32 3.42 17.65
C LYS A 46 19.48 2.54 17.22
N GLN A 47 19.24 1.23 17.10
CA GLN A 47 20.22 0.35 16.49
C GLN A 47 20.43 0.74 15.02
N ARG A 48 21.68 0.96 14.64
CA ARG A 48 22.07 1.27 13.27
C ARG A 48 21.99 -0.02 12.44
N ASP A 49 20.83 -0.22 11.85
CA ASP A 49 20.62 -1.20 10.81
C ASP A 49 20.28 -0.46 9.51
N LYS A 50 21.05 -0.76 8.46
CA LYS A 50 20.87 -0.17 7.12
C LYS A 50 19.66 -0.76 6.39
N GLU A 51 19.18 -1.92 6.84
CA GLU A 51 18.04 -2.61 6.25
C GLU A 51 16.71 -2.03 6.74
N ILE A 52 16.70 -1.32 7.89
CA ILE A 52 15.50 -0.71 8.46
C ILE A 52 15.27 0.68 7.84
N ILE A 53 14.25 0.80 6.98
CA ILE A 53 13.85 2.06 6.34
C ILE A 53 13.00 2.95 7.24
N LEU A 54 12.10 2.36 8.02
CA LEU A 54 11.19 3.10 8.91
C LEU A 54 11.09 2.42 10.27
N ARG A 55 10.88 3.22 11.32
CA ARG A 55 10.64 2.76 12.69
C ARG A 55 9.35 3.38 13.17
N LEU A 56 8.37 2.55 13.46
CA LEU A 56 7.09 2.96 14.02
C LEU A 56 7.12 2.75 15.52
N VAL A 57 6.87 3.81 16.29
CA VAL A 57 6.74 3.73 17.75
C VAL A 57 5.26 3.68 18.08
N GLN A 58 4.85 2.73 18.90
CA GLN A 58 3.46 2.63 19.34
C GLN A 58 3.12 3.83 20.23
N LYS A 59 2.03 4.52 19.89
CA LYS A 59 1.51 5.62 20.71
C LYS A 59 1.01 5.05 22.04
N THR A 60 1.58 5.52 23.15
CA THR A 60 1.08 5.26 24.50
C THR A 60 0.36 6.49 25.05
N GLU A 61 -0.34 6.32 26.17
CA GLU A 61 -0.96 7.43 26.89
C GLU A 61 0.11 8.46 27.32
N GLY A 62 -0.30 9.73 27.40
CA GLY A 62 0.58 10.84 27.74
C GLY A 62 1.58 11.26 26.66
N MET A 63 1.79 10.50 25.58
CA MET A 63 2.70 10.89 24.49
C MET A 63 2.17 12.10 23.70
N VAL A 64 3.02 13.13 23.61
CA VAL A 64 2.71 14.41 22.94
C VAL A 64 3.54 14.66 21.70
N GLY A 65 4.69 13.98 21.57
CA GLY A 65 5.52 14.13 20.39
C GLY A 65 6.62 13.07 20.32
N ILE A 66 7.00 12.75 19.09
CA ILE A 66 8.08 11.82 18.77
C ILE A 66 9.02 12.54 17.81
N ARG A 67 10.32 12.47 18.10
CA ARG A 67 11.38 12.96 17.23
C ARG A 67 12.35 11.82 16.98
N GLN A 68 12.64 11.55 15.72
CA GLN A 68 13.63 10.55 15.33
C GLN A 68 14.89 11.27 14.87
N GLU A 69 16.01 10.96 15.51
CA GLU A 69 17.34 11.42 15.13
C GLU A 69 18.13 10.23 14.54
N GLU A 70 19.37 10.47 14.13
CA GLU A 70 20.18 9.46 13.45
C GLU A 70 20.44 8.25 14.36
N GLU A 71 20.77 8.50 15.63
CA GLU A 71 21.17 7.48 16.62
C GLU A 71 20.13 7.21 17.71
N LYS A 72 19.07 8.02 17.78
CA LYS A 72 18.12 7.96 18.89
C LYS A 72 16.70 8.35 18.52
N ILE A 73 15.76 7.86 19.31
CA ILE A 73 14.36 8.28 19.25
C ILE A 73 14.05 9.00 20.56
N ILE A 74 13.56 10.24 20.45
CA ILE A 74 13.16 11.06 21.58
C ILE A 74 11.64 11.12 21.64
N VAL A 75 11.08 10.73 22.78
CA VAL A 75 9.64 10.78 23.03
C VAL A 75 9.34 11.81 24.11
N LYS A 76 8.41 12.71 23.84
CA LYS A 76 7.87 13.67 24.80
C LYS A 76 6.57 13.14 25.40
N THR A 77 6.45 13.17 26.71
CA THR A 77 5.27 12.70 27.43
C THR A 77 5.02 13.48 28.71
N TYR A 78 3.76 13.53 29.13
CA TYR A 78 3.37 14.06 30.45
C TYR A 78 3.62 13.08 31.59
N GLU A 79 3.80 11.79 31.29
CA GLU A 79 3.90 10.75 32.30
C GLU A 79 5.34 10.46 32.73
N GLU A 80 5.54 10.39 34.04
CA GLU A 80 6.77 9.92 34.65
C GLU A 80 6.81 8.38 34.70
N SER A 81 7.03 7.75 33.55
CA SER A 81 7.13 6.29 33.43
C SER A 81 8.43 5.87 32.74
N TYR A 82 9.03 4.78 33.22
CA TYR A 82 10.30 4.22 32.73
C TYR A 82 10.12 2.99 31.82
N SER A 83 8.92 2.79 31.28
CA SER A 83 8.63 1.60 30.47
C SER A 83 9.33 1.66 29.10
N ASP A 84 9.82 0.51 28.66
CA ASP A 84 10.20 0.30 27.26
C ASP A 84 9.01 0.57 26.33
N LEU A 85 9.31 0.93 25.09
CA LEU A 85 8.27 1.21 24.09
C LEU A 85 8.19 0.10 23.06
N GLU A 86 6.99 -0.39 22.83
CA GLU A 86 6.73 -1.30 21.72
C GLU A 86 6.65 -0.53 20.40
N GLY A 87 6.96 -1.23 19.31
CA GLY A 87 6.76 -0.71 17.98
C GLY A 87 7.16 -1.70 16.91
N TYR A 88 7.43 -1.17 15.73
CA TYR A 88 7.69 -1.97 14.54
C TYR A 88 8.89 -1.43 13.76
N HIS A 89 9.75 -2.34 13.32
CA HIS A 89 10.73 -2.08 12.27
C HIS A 89 10.10 -2.39 10.92
N ILE A 90 10.22 -1.47 9.98
CA ILE A 90 9.90 -1.72 8.57
C ILE A 90 11.22 -1.84 7.83
N PHE A 91 11.42 -2.99 7.21
CA PHE A 91 12.59 -3.29 6.40
C PHE A 91 12.40 -2.84 4.97
N ASP A 92 13.49 -2.37 4.37
CA ASP A 92 13.57 -2.05 2.96
C ASP A 92 13.61 -3.35 2.16
N ILE A 93 12.59 -3.53 1.33
CA ILE A 93 12.42 -4.69 0.44
C ILE A 93 13.59 -4.89 -0.55
N ARG A 94 14.45 -3.88 -0.74
CA ARG A 94 15.62 -3.95 -1.62
C ARG A 94 16.83 -4.61 -0.96
N TYR A 95 16.89 -4.63 0.36
CA TYR A 95 18.03 -5.16 1.12
C TYR A 95 17.81 -6.58 1.63
N THR A 96 16.69 -7.22 1.26
CA THR A 96 16.43 -8.61 1.61
C THR A 96 17.52 -9.49 1.01
N LYS A 97 18.44 -9.97 1.86
CA LYS A 97 19.54 -10.88 1.48
C LYS A 97 19.05 -12.29 1.13
N GLU A 98 17.80 -12.59 1.43
CA GLU A 98 17.18 -13.90 1.21
C GLU A 98 16.37 -13.88 -0.08
N GLU A 99 16.55 -14.93 -0.90
CA GLU A 99 15.67 -15.17 -2.05
C GLU A 99 14.25 -15.36 -1.50
N LEU A 100 13.35 -14.44 -1.88
CA LEU A 100 11.95 -14.56 -1.51
C LEU A 100 11.37 -15.86 -2.09
N PRO A 101 10.50 -16.55 -1.35
CA PRO A 101 9.82 -17.73 -1.88
C PRO A 101 9.14 -17.43 -3.21
N THR A 102 9.26 -18.34 -4.17
CA THR A 102 8.59 -18.24 -5.46
C THR A 102 7.07 -18.17 -5.27
N GLY A 103 6.41 -17.22 -5.94
CA GLY A 103 4.96 -17.02 -5.86
C GLY A 103 4.50 -16.05 -4.77
N LEU A 104 5.43 -15.39 -4.06
CA LEU A 104 5.07 -14.31 -3.13
C LEU A 104 4.67 -13.06 -3.91
N ILE A 105 3.43 -12.59 -3.69
CA ILE A 105 2.95 -11.33 -4.27
C ILE A 105 3.62 -10.19 -3.53
N SER A 106 4.15 -9.23 -4.28
CA SER A 106 4.79 -8.04 -3.74
C SER A 106 4.13 -6.79 -4.32
N ASN A 107 4.07 -5.73 -3.53
CA ASN A 107 3.75 -4.37 -4.01
C ASN A 107 5.00 -3.64 -4.54
N LYS A 108 6.09 -4.38 -4.78
CA LYS A 108 7.29 -3.86 -5.41
C LYS A 108 6.92 -3.24 -6.76
N ARG A 109 7.36 -2.01 -6.97
CA ARG A 109 7.25 -1.35 -8.27
C ARG A 109 8.54 -1.45 -9.06
N GLU A 110 8.44 -1.55 -10.38
CA GLU A 110 9.60 -1.38 -11.26
C GLU A 110 10.14 0.06 -11.12
N ASP A 111 11.44 0.20 -10.89
CA ASP A 111 12.06 1.51 -10.64
C ASP A 111 12.49 2.18 -11.96
N GLY A 112 11.61 2.99 -12.54
CA GLY A 112 11.88 3.80 -13.72
C GLY A 112 12.44 5.20 -13.41
N MET A 113 13.32 5.72 -14.29
CA MET A 113 13.85 7.09 -14.18
C MET A 113 12.76 8.17 -14.25
N ILE A 114 11.71 7.94 -15.06
CA ILE A 114 10.58 8.86 -15.21
C ILE A 114 9.70 8.86 -13.95
N GLY A 115 9.36 7.68 -13.40
CA GLY A 115 8.62 7.57 -12.15
C GLY A 115 9.33 8.26 -10.97
N ARG A 116 10.66 8.10 -10.88
CA ARG A 116 11.49 8.83 -9.89
C ARG A 116 11.43 10.36 -10.03
N LEU A 117 11.32 10.86 -11.26
CA LEU A 117 11.24 12.29 -11.52
C LEU A 117 9.86 12.84 -11.17
N LEU A 118 8.78 12.18 -11.62
CA LEU A 118 7.43 12.64 -11.33
C LEU A 118 7.06 12.53 -9.84
N ASN A 119 7.52 11.50 -9.14
CA ASN A 119 7.31 11.40 -7.68
C ASN A 119 7.97 12.55 -6.89
N LYS A 120 8.88 13.32 -7.49
CA LYS A 120 9.50 14.51 -6.88
C LYS A 120 8.79 15.81 -7.23
N THR A 121 7.91 15.80 -8.22
CA THR A 121 7.17 16.98 -8.67
C THR A 121 5.74 16.90 -8.13
N GLU A 122 5.22 17.99 -7.56
CA GLU A 122 3.82 18.02 -7.07
C GLU A 122 2.79 18.12 -8.20
N GLU A 123 3.24 18.25 -9.46
CA GLU A 123 2.36 18.34 -10.62
C GLU A 123 1.83 16.97 -11.03
N LYS A 124 0.52 16.79 -10.94
CA LYS A 124 -0.15 15.58 -11.44
C LYS A 124 -0.30 15.65 -12.97
N ILE A 125 0.24 14.69 -13.70
CA ILE A 125 0.09 14.58 -15.16
C ILE A 125 -1.06 13.60 -15.45
N HIS A 126 -2.23 14.11 -15.83
CA HIS A 126 -3.39 13.25 -16.08
C HIS A 126 -3.53 12.94 -17.58
N THR A 127 -2.69 12.04 -18.08
CA THR A 127 -2.71 11.57 -19.49
C THR A 127 -2.81 10.05 -19.58
N GLU A 128 -3.26 9.54 -20.73
CA GLU A 128 -3.30 8.09 -20.99
C GLU A 128 -1.93 7.43 -20.84
N ALA A 129 -0.87 8.09 -21.33
CA ALA A 129 0.50 7.63 -21.18
C ALA A 129 0.96 7.56 -19.70
N GLU A 130 0.44 8.43 -18.84
CA GLU A 130 0.70 8.35 -17.39
C GLU A 130 0.06 7.10 -16.79
N ILE A 131 -1.19 6.81 -17.17
CA ILE A 131 -1.93 5.64 -16.70
C ILE A 131 -1.19 4.37 -17.09
N GLU A 132 -0.76 4.28 -18.36
CA GLU A 132 0.07 3.18 -18.85
C GLU A 132 1.35 3.04 -18.02
N ARG A 133 2.10 4.14 -17.83
CA ARG A 133 3.33 4.11 -17.03
C ARG A 133 3.08 3.60 -15.61
N ILE A 134 2.07 4.11 -14.92
CA ILE A 134 1.75 3.68 -13.56
C ILE A 134 1.44 2.19 -13.53
N ILE A 135 0.66 1.68 -14.48
CA ILE A 135 0.32 0.25 -14.55
C ILE A 135 1.56 -0.61 -14.84
N GLU A 136 2.44 -0.16 -15.73
CA GLU A 136 3.70 -0.85 -16.01
C GLU A 136 4.59 -0.95 -14.78
N GLU A 137 4.68 0.12 -13.99
CA GLU A 137 5.42 0.14 -12.73
C GLU A 137 4.89 -0.89 -11.71
N LEU A 138 3.63 -1.34 -11.79
CA LEU A 138 3.06 -2.29 -10.82
C LEU A 138 3.55 -3.74 -10.99
N ASP A 139 4.29 -4.06 -12.06
CA ASP A 139 4.82 -5.41 -12.31
C ASP A 139 3.75 -6.53 -12.31
N ILE A 140 2.56 -6.23 -12.84
CA ILE A 140 1.42 -7.16 -12.88
C ILE A 140 1.25 -7.89 -14.22
N ARG A 141 2.20 -7.70 -15.16
CA ARG A 141 2.11 -8.15 -16.56
C ARG A 141 1.97 -9.68 -16.69
N GLU A 142 2.49 -10.45 -15.74
CA GLU A 142 2.30 -11.91 -15.68
C GLU A 142 0.82 -12.30 -15.57
N TYR A 143 0.01 -11.46 -14.93
CA TYR A 143 -1.40 -11.73 -14.67
C TYR A 143 -2.31 -11.06 -15.69
N VAL A 144 -2.09 -9.76 -15.94
CA VAL A 144 -2.97 -8.94 -16.75
C VAL A 144 -2.20 -7.87 -17.53
N SER A 145 -2.75 -7.42 -18.65
CA SER A 145 -2.22 -6.27 -19.39
C SER A 145 -3.32 -5.27 -19.71
N LEU A 146 -3.01 -3.97 -19.59
CA LEU A 146 -3.93 -2.93 -19.99
C LEU A 146 -4.14 -3.00 -21.51
N LYS A 147 -5.40 -2.94 -21.93
CA LYS A 147 -5.83 -2.94 -23.34
C LYS A 147 -6.26 -1.55 -23.78
N SER A 148 -7.08 -0.90 -22.97
CA SER A 148 -7.54 0.46 -23.23
C SER A 148 -8.01 1.14 -21.95
N CYS A 149 -8.06 2.46 -22.01
CA CYS A 149 -8.57 3.32 -20.96
C CYS A 149 -9.57 4.31 -21.57
N GLU A 150 -10.80 4.34 -21.05
CA GLU A 150 -11.89 5.15 -21.60
C GLU A 150 -12.56 5.97 -20.51
N ARG A 151 -12.75 7.26 -20.76
CA ARG A 151 -13.55 8.14 -19.87
C ARG A 151 -15.02 8.01 -20.22
N LEU A 152 -15.83 7.56 -19.27
CA LEU A 152 -17.28 7.44 -19.41
C LEU A 152 -18.02 8.40 -18.47
N PRO A 153 -19.05 9.12 -18.95
CA PRO A 153 -19.78 10.07 -18.13
C PRO A 153 -20.74 9.40 -17.13
N ILE A 154 -21.27 8.20 -17.43
CA ILE A 154 -22.34 7.54 -16.66
C ILE A 154 -22.10 6.02 -16.58
N TRP A 155 -22.52 5.38 -15.48
CA TRP A 155 -22.41 3.93 -15.23
C TRP A 155 -23.08 3.01 -16.28
N LYS A 156 -23.96 3.52 -17.14
CA LYS A 156 -24.85 2.72 -18.00
C LYS A 156 -24.13 1.87 -19.06
N GLU A 157 -22.87 2.13 -19.33
CA GLU A 157 -22.12 1.48 -20.41
C GLU A 157 -21.29 0.26 -19.98
N VAL A 158 -21.23 -0.04 -18.67
CA VAL A 158 -20.50 -1.21 -18.15
C VAL A 158 -21.44 -2.11 -17.34
N SER A 159 -21.53 -3.41 -17.65
CA SER A 159 -22.33 -4.37 -16.87
C SER A 159 -21.83 -4.44 -15.43
N GLU A 160 -22.73 -4.34 -14.45
CA GLU A 160 -22.41 -4.37 -13.01
C GLU A 160 -21.61 -5.60 -12.60
N GLU A 161 -21.90 -6.75 -13.20
CA GLU A 161 -21.26 -8.04 -12.92
C GLU A 161 -19.78 -8.09 -13.34
N SER A 162 -19.36 -7.19 -14.24
CA SER A 162 -17.99 -7.15 -14.78
C SER A 162 -17.10 -6.08 -14.13
N ARG A 163 -17.65 -5.28 -13.20
CA ARG A 163 -16.96 -4.13 -12.60
C ARG A 163 -16.08 -4.56 -11.45
N ILE A 164 -14.82 -4.17 -11.51
CA ILE A 164 -13.85 -4.31 -10.43
C ILE A 164 -13.59 -2.91 -9.86
N LEU A 165 -13.96 -2.70 -8.60
CA LEU A 165 -13.87 -1.40 -7.92
C LEU A 165 -12.51 -1.19 -7.24
N PRO A 166 -12.10 0.07 -6.99
CA PRO A 166 -10.83 0.42 -6.37
C PRO A 166 -10.90 0.38 -4.84
N ASP A 167 -11.21 -0.79 -4.26
CA ASP A 167 -11.52 -0.97 -2.84
C ASP A 167 -10.34 -1.44 -1.97
N MET A 168 -9.13 -1.59 -2.54
CA MET A 168 -7.98 -2.07 -1.76
C MET A 168 -7.32 -0.98 -0.91
N ASN A 169 -7.63 0.30 -1.15
CA ASN A 169 -7.03 1.44 -0.44
C ASN A 169 -8.00 2.15 0.52
N ASN A 170 -9.06 1.46 0.98
CA ASN A 170 -10.07 2.00 1.89
C ASN A 170 -9.54 2.41 3.28
N PHE A 171 -8.27 2.10 3.59
CA PHE A 171 -7.57 2.59 4.78
C PHE A 171 -7.05 4.02 4.63
N SER A 172 -6.97 4.55 3.40
CA SER A 172 -6.64 5.94 3.16
C SER A 172 -7.85 6.80 3.52
N SER A 173 -7.63 7.86 4.31
CA SER A 173 -8.68 8.72 4.91
C SER A 173 -9.53 9.52 3.91
N SER A 174 -9.31 9.32 2.61
CA SER A 174 -10.14 9.86 1.55
C SER A 174 -11.25 8.86 1.25
N ASP A 175 -12.38 9.02 1.94
CA ASP A 175 -13.65 8.47 1.44
C ASP A 175 -13.86 9.07 0.03
N PHE A 176 -13.67 8.28 -1.01
CA PHE A 176 -13.99 8.69 -2.38
C PHE A 176 -15.50 8.47 -2.55
N PRO A 177 -16.35 9.51 -2.47
CA PRO A 177 -17.78 9.30 -2.61
C PRO A 177 -18.05 8.79 -4.02
N LEU A 178 -18.60 7.57 -4.13
CA LEU A 178 -19.06 6.98 -5.39
C LEU A 178 -20.35 7.68 -5.85
N THR A 179 -20.27 8.98 -6.16
CA THR A 179 -21.40 9.76 -6.62
C THR A 179 -21.60 9.53 -8.12
N GLU A 180 -22.86 9.48 -8.58
CA GLU A 180 -23.17 9.31 -10.00
C GLU A 180 -22.63 10.43 -10.89
N GLU A 181 -22.35 11.61 -10.33
CA GLU A 181 -21.88 12.82 -11.03
C GLU A 181 -20.38 12.80 -11.38
N ILE A 182 -19.56 12.01 -10.68
CA ILE A 182 -18.11 11.96 -10.94
C ILE A 182 -17.84 11.14 -12.20
N PRO A 183 -17.07 11.61 -13.18
CA PRO A 183 -16.77 10.84 -14.37
C PRO A 183 -16.05 9.53 -14.04
N LYS A 184 -16.29 8.49 -14.83
CA LYS A 184 -15.72 7.16 -14.65
C LYS A 184 -14.53 7.00 -15.59
N LEU A 185 -13.47 6.39 -15.10
CA LEU A 185 -12.32 6.00 -15.89
C LEU A 185 -12.31 4.47 -15.97
N VAL A 186 -12.72 3.93 -17.12
CA VAL A 186 -12.84 2.48 -17.32
C VAL A 186 -11.57 1.95 -17.93
N LEU A 187 -10.91 1.06 -17.19
CA LEU A 187 -9.67 0.40 -17.58
C LEU A 187 -9.98 -1.05 -17.96
N ARG A 188 -9.78 -1.38 -19.23
CA ARG A 188 -9.98 -2.73 -19.75
C ARG A 188 -8.66 -3.48 -19.70
N PHE A 189 -8.66 -4.61 -19.01
CA PHE A 189 -7.50 -5.47 -18.87
C PHE A 189 -7.73 -6.80 -19.61
N LEU A 190 -6.71 -7.26 -20.31
CA LEU A 190 -6.66 -8.61 -20.87
C LEU A 190 -6.04 -9.55 -19.85
N ARG A 191 -6.68 -10.70 -19.67
CA ARG A 191 -6.14 -11.81 -18.88
C ARG A 191 -4.95 -12.46 -19.61
N ASN A 192 -3.81 -12.53 -18.94
CA ASN A 192 -2.59 -13.19 -19.44
C ASN A 192 -2.32 -14.56 -18.81
N SER A 193 -2.93 -14.85 -17.65
CA SER A 193 -2.81 -16.14 -16.99
C SER A 193 -4.16 -16.71 -16.51
N ASP A 194 -4.20 -18.02 -16.34
CA ASP A 194 -5.34 -18.72 -15.74
C ASP A 194 -5.36 -18.62 -14.20
N SER A 195 -4.50 -17.77 -13.63
CA SER A 195 -4.45 -17.55 -12.18
C SER A 195 -5.75 -16.94 -11.66
N ASN A 196 -6.15 -17.35 -10.46
CA ASN A 196 -7.24 -16.71 -9.72
C ASN A 196 -6.85 -15.29 -9.26
N LEU A 197 -5.57 -14.92 -9.33
CA LEU A 197 -5.08 -13.60 -8.95
C LEU A 197 -5.35 -12.51 -9.99
N CYS A 198 -5.75 -12.84 -11.22
CA CYS A 198 -5.95 -11.83 -12.27
C CYS A 198 -6.95 -10.74 -11.87
N GLU A 199 -8.06 -11.10 -11.24
CA GLU A 199 -9.03 -10.12 -10.73
C GLU A 199 -8.43 -9.27 -9.59
N ALA A 200 -7.67 -9.89 -8.69
CA ALA A 200 -6.97 -9.19 -7.62
C ALA A 200 -5.94 -8.19 -8.16
N MET A 201 -5.24 -8.52 -9.25
CA MET A 201 -4.28 -7.62 -9.89
C MET A 201 -4.97 -6.43 -10.58
N VAL A 202 -6.13 -6.65 -11.21
CA VAL A 202 -6.94 -5.53 -11.72
C VAL A 202 -7.40 -4.64 -10.58
N ARG A 203 -7.95 -5.23 -9.51
CA ARG A 203 -8.40 -4.52 -8.31
C ARG A 203 -7.27 -3.70 -7.69
N TYR A 204 -6.07 -4.28 -7.60
CA TYR A 204 -4.87 -3.59 -7.15
C TYR A 204 -4.54 -2.41 -8.06
N ALA A 205 -4.46 -2.61 -9.38
CA ALA A 205 -4.12 -1.57 -10.34
C ALA A 205 -5.07 -0.37 -10.30
N VAL A 206 -6.39 -0.63 -10.30
CA VAL A 206 -7.38 0.46 -10.25
C VAL A 206 -7.39 1.16 -8.89
N SER A 207 -7.11 0.44 -7.81
CA SER A 207 -6.94 1.06 -6.48
C SER A 207 -5.71 1.97 -6.43
N GLN A 208 -4.60 1.59 -7.06
CA GLN A 208 -3.40 2.43 -7.14
C GLN A 208 -3.63 3.68 -7.99
N LEU A 209 -4.34 3.55 -9.11
CA LEU A 209 -4.69 4.68 -9.96
C LEU A 209 -5.65 5.64 -9.27
N GLN A 210 -6.61 5.14 -8.49
CA GLN A 210 -7.57 5.97 -7.76
C GLN A 210 -6.90 6.98 -6.81
N ILE A 211 -5.72 6.66 -6.28
CA ILE A 211 -4.93 7.59 -5.45
C ILE A 211 -4.40 8.77 -6.29
N SER A 212 -3.98 8.50 -7.52
CA SER A 212 -3.42 9.52 -8.42
C SER A 212 -4.51 10.34 -9.11
N PHE A 213 -5.59 9.69 -9.54
CA PHE A 213 -6.70 10.23 -10.32
C PHE A 213 -7.98 10.37 -9.47
N ASP A 214 -7.95 11.32 -8.54
CA ASP A 214 -9.03 11.57 -7.58
C ASP A 214 -10.25 12.27 -8.19
N GLU A 215 -10.14 12.79 -9.41
CA GLU A 215 -11.26 13.38 -10.15
C GLU A 215 -12.11 12.36 -10.91
N TYR A 216 -11.70 11.09 -10.91
CA TYR A 216 -12.39 9.98 -11.56
C TYR A 216 -12.76 8.89 -10.56
N ILE A 217 -13.79 8.12 -10.89
CA ILE A 217 -13.99 6.78 -10.32
C ILE A 217 -13.29 5.79 -11.25
N CYS A 218 -12.15 5.24 -10.82
CA CYS A 218 -11.42 4.24 -11.58
C CYS A 218 -12.12 2.88 -11.50
N VAL A 219 -12.45 2.27 -12.63
CA VAL A 219 -13.18 0.99 -12.70
C VAL A 219 -12.42 0.04 -13.60
N GLY A 220 -12.15 -1.17 -13.11
CA GLY A 220 -11.52 -2.23 -13.87
C GLY A 220 -12.55 -3.12 -14.56
N VAL A 221 -12.23 -3.58 -15.76
CA VAL A 221 -12.96 -4.64 -16.46
C VAL A 221 -11.94 -5.68 -16.90
N LEU A 222 -12.14 -6.93 -16.49
CA LEU A 222 -11.28 -8.04 -16.90
C LEU A 222 -11.90 -8.79 -18.09
N GLU A 223 -11.24 -8.73 -19.24
CA GLU A 223 -11.63 -9.42 -20.45
C GLU A 223 -10.84 -10.74 -20.58
N ASN A 224 -11.54 -11.83 -20.84
CA ASN A 224 -10.90 -13.09 -21.20
C ASN A 224 -10.56 -13.08 -22.69
N THR A 225 -9.36 -13.53 -23.04
CA THR A 225 -8.92 -13.74 -24.43
C THR A 225 -9.75 -14.79 -25.19
N TYR A 226 -10.65 -15.52 -24.52
CA TYR A 226 -11.41 -16.64 -25.07
C TYR A 226 -12.75 -16.30 -25.75
N TYR A 227 -13.05 -15.03 -26.07
CA TYR A 227 -14.24 -14.69 -26.87
C TYR A 227 -13.89 -13.88 -28.11
N THR A 228 -13.37 -14.58 -29.13
CA THR A 228 -13.65 -14.31 -30.56
C THR A 228 -13.00 -15.38 -31.45
N LYS A 229 -13.50 -16.61 -31.37
CA LYS A 229 -13.43 -17.54 -32.51
C LYS A 229 -14.52 -18.60 -32.38
N GLY A 230 -15.58 -18.41 -33.16
CA GLY A 230 -16.48 -19.49 -33.58
C GLY A 230 -17.87 -19.45 -32.96
N ILE A 231 -18.78 -18.75 -33.62
CA ILE A 231 -20.01 -19.39 -34.12
C ILE A 231 -20.18 -18.91 -35.57
N VAL A 232 -19.92 -19.81 -36.52
CA VAL A 232 -20.45 -19.73 -37.89
C VAL A 232 -21.77 -20.48 -37.89
#